data_AF-A0A923MHS5-F1
#
_entry.id   AF-A0A923MHS5-F1
#
_cell.length_a   1.000
_cell.length_b   1.000
_cell.length_c   1.000
_cell.angle_alpha   90.00
_cell.angle_beta   90.00
_cell.angle_gamma   90.00
#
_symmetry.space_group_name_H-M   'P 1'
#
loop_
_entity.id
_entity.type
_entity.pdbx_description
1 polymer ?
#
loop_
_entity_poly.entity_id
_entity_poly.type
_entity_poly.pdbx_seq_one_letter_code
_entity_poly.pdbx_strand_id
1 'polypeptide(L)'
;MAEIVLLPTRSVTDFHYFIVGFREDSELLTLTREDDLYTADALSPGRPLLLAIPFVETIPNRGVSYVDADGALRQYAIVESGKDGTIFLMEEAFDSAA
;
A
#
# COMPACT_ATOMS: atom_id res chain seq x y z
N MET A 1 -7.45 0.77 15.61
CA MET A 1 -7.27 -0.51 14.88
C MET A 1 -8.31 -0.58 13.79
N ALA A 2 -7.87 -0.67 12.54
CA ALA A 2 -8.70 -0.86 11.37
C ALA A 2 -8.47 -2.25 10.79
N GLU A 3 -9.55 -2.88 10.33
CA GLU A 3 -9.51 -4.13 9.59
C GLU A 3 -9.85 -3.83 8.13
N ILE A 4 -8.89 -4.05 7.24
CA ILE A 4 -9.03 -3.77 5.81
C ILE A 4 -8.97 -5.10 5.05
N VAL A 5 -9.98 -5.37 4.22
CA VAL A 5 -9.98 -6.50 3.31
C VAL A 5 -9.51 -6.04 1.93
N LEU A 6 -8.41 -6.61 1.46
CA LEU A 6 -7.97 -6.47 0.07
C LEU A 6 -8.56 -7.61 -0.75
N LEU A 7 -9.54 -7.26 -1.56
CA LEU A 7 -10.23 -8.16 -2.48
C LEU A 7 -10.00 -7.68 -3.91
N PRO A 8 -9.07 -8.29 -4.66
CA PRO A 8 -8.87 -7.92 -6.04
C PRO A 8 -10.01 -8.50 -6.89
N THR A 9 -10.42 -7.78 -7.93
CA THR A 9 -11.48 -8.23 -8.87
C THR A 9 -10.96 -9.24 -9.90
N ARG A 10 -9.64 -9.23 -10.14
CA ARG A 10 -8.88 -10.18 -10.96
C ARG A 10 -7.63 -10.60 -10.19
N SER A 11 -7.10 -11.79 -10.44
CA SER A 11 -5.85 -12.19 -9.79
C SER A 11 -4.71 -11.24 -10.17
N VAL A 12 -3.87 -10.90 -9.18
CA VAL A 12 -2.65 -10.09 -9.34
C VAL A 12 -1.47 -10.89 -8.82
N THR A 13 -0.26 -10.57 -9.29
CA THR A 13 0.97 -11.27 -8.91
C THR A 13 1.92 -10.35 -8.16
N ASP A 14 2.94 -10.92 -7.52
CA ASP A 14 4.00 -10.16 -6.85
C ASP A 14 3.44 -9.14 -5.86
N PHE A 15 2.55 -9.62 -4.98
CA PHE A 15 1.85 -8.76 -4.02
C PHE A 15 2.76 -8.48 -2.82
N HIS A 16 2.87 -7.20 -2.46
CA HIS A 16 3.57 -6.75 -1.27
C HIS A 16 2.69 -5.83 -0.43
N TYR A 17 2.81 -5.96 0.89
CA TYR A 17 2.32 -5.01 1.88
C TYR A 17 3.51 -4.55 2.70
N PHE A 18 3.75 -3.23 2.77
CA PHE A 18 5.00 -2.66 3.27
C PHE A 18 4.81 -1.44 4.15
N ILE A 19 5.87 -1.09 4.87
CA ILE A 19 6.01 0.16 5.60
C ILE A 19 6.31 1.29 4.60
N VAL A 20 5.57 2.38 4.73
CA VAL A 20 5.86 3.62 4.01
C VAL A 20 6.65 4.54 4.94
N GLY A 21 7.84 4.94 4.47
CA GLY A 21 8.66 5.98 5.07
C GLY A 21 8.54 7.29 4.32
N PHE A 22 9.28 8.29 4.78
CA PHE A 22 9.40 9.57 4.09
C PHE A 22 10.83 10.08 4.20
N ARG A 23 11.27 10.71 3.12
CA ARG A 23 12.52 11.46 3.07
C ARG A 23 12.19 12.91 2.78
N GLU A 24 12.70 13.79 3.61
CA GLU A 24 12.70 15.23 3.34
C GLU A 24 13.98 15.57 2.56
N ASP A 25 13.83 15.92 1.30
CA ASP A 25 14.81 16.75 0.61
C ASP A 25 14.29 18.20 0.58
N SER A 26 15.18 19.15 0.27
CA SER A 26 15.07 20.56 0.66
C SER A 26 13.75 21.29 0.36
N GLU A 27 12.87 20.75 -0.51
CA GLU A 27 11.51 21.27 -0.73
C GLU A 27 10.44 20.20 -1.04
N LEU A 28 10.76 18.90 -1.12
CA LEU A 28 9.80 17.84 -1.43
C LEU A 28 9.84 16.71 -0.39
N LEU A 29 8.65 16.28 0.03
CA LEU A 29 8.49 15.07 0.82
C LEU A 29 8.30 13.90 -0.15
N THR A 30 9.30 13.01 -0.19
CA THR A 30 9.26 11.81 -1.01
C THR A 30 8.86 10.62 -0.16
N LEU A 31 7.84 9.87 -0.58
CA LEU A 31 7.44 8.64 0.09
C LEU A 31 8.39 7.51 -0.32
N THR A 32 8.93 6.80 0.68
CA THR A 32 9.85 5.69 0.48
C THR A 32 9.17 4.37 0.80
N ARG A 33 9.55 3.32 0.06
CA ARG A 33 9.24 1.94 0.42
C ARG A 33 10.36 1.43 1.32
N GLU A 34 9.97 1.05 2.52
CA GLU A 34 10.84 0.45 3.53
C GLU A 34 10.61 -1.08 3.55
N ASP A 35 10.50 -1.69 4.73
CA ASP A 35 10.35 -3.14 4.88
C ASP A 35 8.99 -3.67 4.41
N ASP A 36 9.02 -4.84 3.75
CA ASP A 36 7.84 -5.66 3.51
C ASP A 36 7.38 -6.34 4.80
N LEU A 37 6.10 -6.15 5.13
CA LEU A 37 5.43 -6.80 6.26
C LEU A 37 4.78 -8.12 5.84
N TYR A 38 4.40 -8.24 4.56
CA TYR A 38 3.83 -9.45 3.98
C TYR A 38 4.04 -9.47 2.47
N THR A 39 4.35 -10.65 1.93
CA THR A 39 4.45 -10.88 0.50
C THR A 39 3.66 -12.12 0.10
N ALA A 40 3.18 -12.14 -1.14
CA ALA A 40 2.55 -13.31 -1.75
C ALA A 40 2.80 -13.32 -3.26
N ASP A 41 3.09 -14.50 -3.80
CA ASP A 41 3.25 -14.69 -5.25
C ASP A 41 2.02 -14.23 -6.04
N ALA A 42 0.82 -14.40 -5.46
CA ALA A 42 -0.42 -13.92 -6.03
C ALA A 42 -1.49 -13.63 -4.96
N LEU A 43 -2.33 -12.64 -5.26
CA LEU A 43 -3.59 -12.38 -4.55
C LEU A 43 -4.75 -12.61 -5.54
N SER A 44 -5.75 -13.39 -5.14
CA SER A 44 -6.84 -13.80 -6.02
C SER A 44 -8.21 -13.51 -5.40
N PRO A 45 -9.27 -13.35 -6.21
CA PRO A 45 -10.62 -13.11 -5.70
C PRO A 45 -11.13 -14.21 -4.75
N GLY A 46 -10.67 -15.46 -4.93
CA GLY A 46 -11.05 -16.60 -4.09
C GLY A 46 -10.31 -16.69 -2.75
N ARG A 47 -9.27 -15.88 -2.55
CA ARG A 47 -8.46 -15.83 -1.33
C ARG A 47 -8.08 -14.38 -1.01
N PRO A 48 -9.03 -13.57 -0.49
CA PRO A 48 -8.75 -12.19 -0.10
C PRO A 48 -7.79 -12.14 1.10
N LEU A 49 -7.14 -10.99 1.28
CA LEU A 49 -6.23 -10.73 2.40
C LEU A 49 -6.90 -9.80 3.41
N LEU A 50 -6.90 -10.19 4.68
CA LEU A 50 -7.30 -9.33 5.80
C LEU A 50 -6.05 -8.71 6.42
N LEU A 51 -6.01 -7.38 6.46
CA LEU A 51 -4.97 -6.61 7.14
C LEU A 51 -5.53 -6.03 8.44
N ALA A 52 -4.88 -6.33 9.56
CA ALA A 52 -5.13 -5.68 10.84
C ALA A 52 -4.11 -4.55 11.02
N ILE A 53 -4.54 -3.31 10.78
CA ILE A 53 -3.66 -2.13 10.84
C ILE A 53 -3.93 -1.39 12.16
N PRO A 54 -2.91 -1.19 13.02
CA PRO A 54 -3.10 -0.50 14.30
C PRO A 54 -3.72 0.90 14.14
N PHE A 55 -3.18 1.68 13.21
CA PHE A 55 -3.60 3.04 12.87
C PHE A 55 -3.43 3.25 11.37
N VAL A 56 -4.50 3.70 10.70
CA VAL A 56 -4.40 4.30 9.36
C VAL A 56 -4.26 5.79 9.59
N GLU A 57 -3.46 6.47 8.77
CA GLU A 57 -3.07 7.85 9.03
C GLU A 57 -3.24 8.70 7.77
N THR A 58 -3.37 10.01 7.96
CA THR A 58 -3.34 11.01 6.87
C THR A 58 -1.97 11.09 6.20
N ILE A 59 -0.90 10.95 6.99
CA ILE A 59 0.45 10.71 6.48
C ILE A 59 0.60 9.19 6.41
N PRO A 60 0.64 8.59 5.21
CA PRO A 60 0.59 7.14 5.08
C PRO A 60 1.83 6.49 5.70
N ASN A 61 1.60 5.45 6.49
CA ASN A 61 2.65 4.62 7.08
C ASN A 61 2.61 3.17 6.55
N ARG A 62 1.67 2.87 5.64
CA ARG A 62 1.46 1.56 5.01
C ARG A 62 1.16 1.71 3.53
N GLY A 63 1.69 0.78 2.73
CA GLY A 63 1.45 0.71 1.31
C GLY A 63 1.29 -0.72 0.81
N VAL A 64 0.78 -0.85 -0.40
CA VAL A 64 0.68 -2.11 -1.12
C VAL A 64 1.22 -1.95 -2.54
N SER A 65 1.77 -3.03 -3.10
CA SER A 65 2.10 -3.11 -4.51
C SER A 65 1.73 -4.46 -5.09
N TYR A 66 1.48 -4.50 -6.39
CA TYR A 66 1.28 -5.72 -7.14
C TYR A 66 1.55 -5.50 -8.63
N VAL A 67 1.79 -6.57 -9.36
CA VAL A 67 1.78 -6.58 -10.82
C VAL A 67 0.37 -6.94 -11.30
N ASP A 68 -0.24 -6.05 -12.06
CA ASP A 68 -1.57 -6.25 -12.61
C ASP A 68 -1.58 -7.23 -13.81
N ALA A 69 -2.77 -7.57 -14.31
CA ALA A 69 -2.90 -8.54 -15.40
C ALA A 69 -2.28 -8.06 -16.74
N ASP A 70 -2.00 -6.77 -16.86
CA ASP A 70 -1.35 -6.17 -18.02
C ASP A 70 0.19 -6.13 -17.85
N GLY A 71 0.70 -6.64 -16.73
CA GLY A 71 2.11 -6.67 -16.37
C GLY A 71 2.63 -5.36 -15.77
N ALA A 72 1.75 -4.40 -15.47
CA ALA A 72 2.16 -3.13 -14.89
C ALA A 72 2.30 -3.23 -13.37
N LEU A 73 3.40 -2.71 -12.84
CA LEU A 73 3.56 -2.50 -11.40
C LEU A 73 2.61 -1.38 -10.96
N ARG A 74 1.78 -1.70 -9.97
CA ARG A 74 0.88 -0.76 -9.29
C ARG A 74 1.31 -0.63 -7.86
N GLN A 75 1.32 0.60 -7.36
CA GLN A 75 1.76 0.93 -6.01
C GLN A 75 0.77 1.93 -5.41
N TYR A 76 0.37 1.67 -4.16
CA TYR A 76 -0.59 2.51 -3.46
C TYR A 76 -0.19 2.70 -2.00
N ALA A 77 -0.38 3.91 -1.49
CA ALA A 77 -0.46 4.18 -0.05
C ALA A 77 -1.88 3.89 0.46
N ILE A 78 -1.99 3.37 1.69
CA ILE A 78 -3.27 3.28 2.41
C ILE A 78 -3.39 4.55 3.27
N VAL A 79 -4.36 5.40 2.93
CA VAL A 79 -4.50 6.74 3.50
C VAL A 79 -5.86 6.89 4.16
N GLU A 80 -5.89 7.56 5.32
CA GLU A 80 -7.13 8.06 5.92
C GLU A 80 -7.35 9.53 5.53
N SER A 81 -8.54 9.84 5.02
CA SER A 81 -8.97 11.22 4.76
C SER A 81 -9.08 11.99 6.06
N GLY A 82 -8.27 13.03 6.22
CA GLY A 82 -8.35 13.94 7.38
C GLY A 82 -9.64 14.76 7.44
N LYS A 83 -10.50 14.67 6.43
CA LYS A 83 -11.79 15.38 6.36
C LYS A 83 -12.91 14.60 7.03
N ASP A 84 -12.97 13.30 6.80
CA ASP A 84 -14.13 12.47 7.15
C ASP A 84 -13.77 11.04 7.61
N GLY A 85 -12.48 10.70 7.71
CA GLY A 85 -12.01 9.38 8.13
C GLY A 85 -12.15 8.28 7.07
N THR A 86 -12.49 8.64 5.83
CA THR A 86 -12.56 7.67 4.72
C THR A 86 -11.19 7.07 4.45
N ILE A 87 -11.11 5.74 4.39
CA ILE A 87 -9.87 5.05 4.00
C ILE A 87 -9.90 4.80 2.49
N PHE A 88 -8.82 5.14 1.80
CA PHE A 88 -8.67 4.93 0.37
C PHE A 88 -7.24 4.55 -0.02
N LEU A 89 -7.10 4.03 -1.24
CA LEU A 89 -5.81 3.77 -1.88
C LEU A 89 -5.41 4.99 -2.70
N MET A 90 -4.24 5.55 -2.43
CA MET A 90 -3.64 6.64 -3.19
C MET A 90 -2.52 6.09 -4.06
N GLU A 91 -2.63 6.19 -5.38
CA GLU A 91 -1.57 5.73 -6.30
C GLU A 91 -0.33 6.59 -6.12
N GLU A 92 0.83 5.96 -5.96
CA GLU A 92 2.07 6.66 -5.64
C GLU A 92 3.28 5.91 -6.19
N ALA A 93 4.32 6.63 -6.59
CA ALA A 93 5.62 6.04 -6.91
C ALA A 93 6.53 6.13 -5.67
N PHE A 94 6.88 4.99 -5.10
CA PHE A 94 7.75 4.95 -3.93
C PHE A 94 9.20 4.78 -4.35
N ASP A 95 10.08 5.65 -3.87
CA ASP A 95 11.52 5.46 -3.96
C ASP A 95 11.96 4.32 -3.03
N SER A 96 13.02 3.61 -3.41
CA SER A 96 13.65 2.66 -2.50
C SER A 96 14.29 3.41 -1.33
N ALA A 97 14.14 2.86 -0.12
CA ALA A 97 14.98 3.23 1.00
C ALA A 97 16.47 3.11 0.60
N ALA A 98 17.29 4.06 1.04
CA ALA A 98 18.73 4.11 0.71
C ALA A 98 19.55 3.18 1.61
#